data_AF-A0A7L0LL86-F1
#
_entry.id   AF-A0A7L0LL86-F1
#
_cell.length_a   1.000
_cell.length_b   1.000
_cell.length_c   1.000
_cell.angle_alpha   90.00
_cell.angle_beta   90.00
_cell.angle_gamma   90.00
#
_symmetry.space_group_name_H-M   'P 1'
#
loop_
_entity.id
_entity.type
_entity.pdbx_description
1 polymer ?
#
loop_
_entity_poly.entity_id
_entity_poly.type
_entity_poly.pdbx_seq_one_letter_code
_entity_poly.pdbx_strand_id
1 'polypeptide(L)'
;VAFLVAFQQNKQLIGEKGLLPCKLYLQEIKKYFKGKVGLEALSYAPTLLWFLDWSAMDSTLDCLALAGLALAAFVLLTGCANMVLMSLLWLLYLSLVNVGQIWWVLRWESQLLETGFLGIFLCPLWSLSRLPQGSPPSRIVIWSFRWLIFRIMLGAGLIKIRGDRCWRELTCMDYHYETQPVPSPISYLLHRSPWWFHRLETLGNHVLELVVPFFLLLGRRMSLLHGLLQILFQVLLIISGNLSFLNWLTMVPSIACFDDASLGLLFGSR
;
A
#
# COMPACT_ATOMS: atom_id res chain seq x y z
N VAL A 1 9.01 -2.67 -6.36
CA VAL A 1 7.92 -3.33 -7.13
C VAL A 1 7.09 -2.30 -7.90
N ALA A 2 6.39 -1.38 -7.23
CA ALA A 2 5.47 -0.45 -7.90
C ALA A 2 6.10 0.38 -9.05
N PHE A 3 7.30 0.94 -8.86
CA PHE A 3 8.01 1.65 -9.93
C PHE A 3 8.42 0.77 -11.12
N LEU A 4 8.75 -0.50 -10.86
CA LEU A 4 9.08 -1.45 -11.93
C LEU A 4 7.84 -1.78 -12.76
N VAL A 5 6.69 -1.97 -12.10
CA VAL A 5 5.40 -2.15 -12.76
C VAL A 5 5.05 -0.93 -13.59
N ALA A 6 5.19 0.27 -13.03
CA ALA A 6 4.97 1.52 -13.76
C ALA A 6 5.88 1.62 -15.00
N PHE A 7 7.18 1.34 -14.88
CA PHE A 7 8.10 1.33 -16.01
C PHE A 7 7.66 0.38 -17.14
N GLN A 8 7.12 -0.79 -16.79
CA GLN A 8 6.69 -1.79 -17.76
C GLN A 8 5.33 -1.48 -18.40
N GLN A 9 4.43 -0.78 -17.69
CA GLN A 9 3.04 -0.59 -18.11
C GLN A 9 2.72 0.84 -18.58
N ASN A 10 3.50 1.84 -18.17
CA ASN A 10 3.17 3.25 -18.40
C ASN A 10 2.99 3.56 -19.89
N LYS A 11 3.85 3.06 -20.77
CA LYS A 11 3.77 3.34 -22.21
C LYS A 11 2.46 2.87 -22.83
N GLN A 12 2.00 1.69 -22.45
CA GLN A 12 0.79 1.07 -23.00
C GLN A 12 -0.47 1.67 -22.38
N LEU A 13 -0.43 2.04 -21.10
CA LEU A 13 -1.61 2.54 -20.40
C LEU A 13 -1.78 4.05 -20.51
N ILE A 14 -0.73 4.82 -20.20
CA ILE A 14 -0.80 6.28 -20.07
C ILE A 14 0.23 7.05 -20.91
N GLY A 15 1.03 6.36 -21.73
CA GLY A 15 1.98 6.95 -22.66
C GLY A 15 1.29 7.73 -23.79
N GLU A 16 2.07 8.30 -24.70
CA GLU A 16 1.57 9.14 -25.81
C GLU A 16 0.59 8.40 -26.71
N LYS A 17 0.84 7.11 -26.92
CA LYS A 17 0.00 6.18 -27.69
C LYS A 17 -0.71 5.17 -26.79
N GLY A 18 -0.77 5.44 -25.49
CA GLY A 18 -1.44 4.58 -24.53
C GLY A 18 -2.95 4.62 -24.64
N LEU A 19 -3.63 3.74 -23.90
CA LEU A 19 -5.10 3.68 -23.85
C LEU A 19 -5.73 4.97 -23.29
N LEU A 20 -5.09 5.58 -22.29
CA LEU A 20 -5.50 6.83 -21.67
C LEU A 20 -4.30 7.79 -21.55
N PRO A 21 -3.90 8.45 -22.65
CA PRO A 21 -2.71 9.28 -22.66
C PRO A 21 -2.73 10.38 -21.60
N CYS A 22 -1.73 10.38 -20.72
CA CYS A 22 -1.65 11.35 -19.63
C CYS A 22 -1.51 12.80 -20.10
N LYS A 23 -0.88 13.02 -21.25
CA LYS A 23 -0.75 14.34 -21.87
C LYS A 23 -2.11 14.96 -22.16
N LEU A 24 -3.06 14.16 -22.67
CA LEU A 24 -4.42 14.63 -22.94
C LEU A 24 -5.15 14.96 -21.63
N TYR A 25 -5.01 14.10 -20.62
CA TYR A 25 -5.56 14.33 -19.29
C TYR A 25 -5.07 15.64 -18.64
N LEU A 26 -3.76 15.88 -18.64
CA LEU A 26 -3.19 17.12 -18.10
C LEU A 26 -3.60 18.35 -18.93
N GLN A 27 -3.75 18.21 -20.25
CA GLN A 27 -4.28 19.27 -21.12
C GLN A 27 -5.75 19.60 -20.82
N GLU A 28 -6.59 18.61 -20.54
CA GLU A 28 -7.98 18.80 -20.17
C GLU A 28 -8.11 19.53 -18.84
N ILE A 29 -7.35 19.13 -17.82
CA ILE A 29 -7.29 19.83 -16.53
C ILE A 29 -6.82 21.26 -16.73
N LYS A 30 -5.76 21.46 -17.52
CA LYS A 30 -5.25 22.80 -17.83
C LYS A 30 -6.31 23.67 -18.52
N LYS A 31 -7.09 23.12 -19.45
CA LYS A 31 -8.20 23.82 -20.12
C LYS A 31 -9.32 24.16 -19.13
N TYR A 32 -9.67 23.23 -18.25
CA TYR A 32 -10.68 23.43 -17.21
C TYR A 32 -10.34 24.61 -16.30
N PHE A 33 -9.08 24.74 -15.88
CA PHE A 33 -8.57 25.87 -15.07
C PHE A 33 -8.08 27.07 -15.89
N LYS A 34 -8.66 27.31 -17.07
CA LYS A 34 -8.42 28.50 -17.92
C LYS A 34 -6.94 28.70 -18.33
N GLY A 35 -6.21 27.61 -18.51
CA GLY A 35 -4.87 27.59 -19.11
C GLY A 35 -3.71 27.91 -18.16
N LYS A 36 -3.97 28.33 -16.92
CA LYS A 36 -2.92 28.63 -15.94
C LYS A 36 -2.63 27.38 -15.09
N VAL A 37 -1.37 26.97 -15.06
CA VAL A 37 -0.87 25.98 -14.09
C VAL A 37 -0.73 26.71 -12.74
N GLY A 38 -1.88 26.96 -12.10
CA GLY A 38 -1.96 27.58 -10.79
C GLY A 38 -2.05 26.54 -9.67
N LEU A 39 -2.18 27.04 -8.43
CA LEU A 39 -2.43 26.22 -7.25
C LEU A 39 -3.68 25.34 -7.38
N GLU A 40 -4.70 25.82 -8.10
CA GLU A 40 -5.94 25.08 -8.33
C GLU A 40 -5.71 23.79 -9.14
N ALA A 41 -5.01 23.88 -10.28
CA ALA A 41 -4.66 22.73 -11.10
C ALA A 41 -3.73 21.75 -10.37
N LEU A 42 -2.77 22.26 -9.60
CA LEU A 42 -1.87 21.45 -8.77
C LEU A 42 -2.62 20.73 -7.65
N SER A 43 -3.60 21.37 -7.03
CA SER A 43 -4.41 20.76 -5.97
C SER A 43 -5.33 19.66 -6.52
N TYR A 44 -5.78 19.80 -7.77
CA TYR A 44 -6.62 18.81 -8.44
C TYR A 44 -5.84 17.56 -8.86
N ALA A 45 -4.65 17.74 -9.44
CA ALA A 45 -3.77 16.64 -9.84
C ALA A 45 -2.33 16.92 -9.38
N PRO A 46 -1.97 16.57 -8.13
CA PRO A 46 -0.63 16.84 -7.62
C PRO A 46 0.39 15.92 -8.29
N THR A 47 1.16 16.46 -9.22
CA THR A 47 2.19 15.72 -9.96
C THR A 47 3.36 16.63 -10.33
N LEU A 48 4.57 16.07 -10.33
CA LEU A 48 5.77 16.75 -10.84
C LEU A 48 5.72 16.96 -12.36
N LEU A 49 4.87 16.21 -13.08
CA LEU A 49 4.71 16.31 -14.52
C LEU A 49 4.25 17.69 -14.99
N TRP A 50 3.63 18.51 -14.13
CA TRP A 50 3.30 19.90 -14.45
C TRP A 50 4.54 20.78 -14.73
N PHE A 51 5.69 20.42 -14.16
CA PHE A 51 6.94 21.18 -14.27
C PHE A 51 7.91 20.57 -15.29
N LEU A 52 7.54 19.47 -15.94
CA LEU A 52 8.35 18.76 -16.92
C LEU A 52 7.85 19.02 -18.33
N ASP A 53 8.68 18.75 -19.33
CA ASP A 53 8.30 18.88 -20.74
C ASP A 53 7.33 17.76 -21.14
N TRP A 54 6.27 18.13 -21.87
CA TRP A 54 5.24 17.22 -22.38
C TRP A 54 5.49 16.81 -23.83
N SER A 55 6.57 17.28 -24.45
CA SER A 55 6.93 16.95 -25.83
C SER A 55 7.27 15.47 -26.01
N ALA A 56 7.98 14.88 -25.04
CA ALA A 56 8.37 13.47 -24.99
C ALA A 56 7.87 12.81 -23.69
N MET A 57 6.57 12.54 -23.63
CA MET A 57 5.91 12.08 -22.41
C MET A 57 6.34 10.67 -22.03
N ASP A 58 6.54 9.78 -23.00
CA ASP A 58 6.98 8.40 -22.74
C ASP A 58 8.35 8.37 -22.04
N SER A 59 9.29 9.18 -22.54
CA SER A 59 10.62 9.30 -21.92
C SER A 59 10.56 9.90 -20.52
N THR A 60 9.66 10.86 -20.30
CA THR A 60 9.45 11.48 -18.99
C THR A 60 8.88 10.47 -17.98
N LEU A 61 7.89 9.67 -18.38
CA LEU A 61 7.32 8.61 -17.55
C LEU A 61 8.33 7.51 -17.23
N ASP A 62 9.14 7.09 -18.21
CA ASP A 62 10.23 6.14 -18.02
C ASP A 62 11.26 6.68 -17.04
N CYS A 63 11.66 7.95 -17.20
CA CYS A 63 12.64 8.59 -16.31
C CYS A 63 12.13 8.65 -14.87
N LEU A 64 10.87 9.05 -14.66
CA LEU A 64 10.24 9.07 -13.33
C LEU A 64 10.20 7.67 -12.71
N ALA A 65 9.80 6.66 -13.49
CA ALA A 65 9.71 5.28 -13.02
C ALA A 65 11.10 4.70 -12.69
N LEU A 66 12.10 4.93 -13.55
CA LEU A 66 13.47 4.46 -13.34
C LEU A 66 14.16 5.19 -12.19
N ALA A 67 13.95 6.50 -12.04
CA ALA A 67 14.46 7.27 -10.91
C ALA A 67 13.88 6.74 -9.59
N GLY A 68 12.56 6.54 -9.53
CA GLY A 68 11.90 5.96 -8.37
C GLY A 68 12.39 4.53 -8.08
N LEU A 69 12.59 3.72 -9.12
CA LEU A 69 13.13 2.37 -9.00
C LEU A 69 14.57 2.38 -8.44
N ALA A 70 15.44 3.25 -8.95
CA ALA A 70 16.82 3.37 -8.51
C ALA A 70 16.91 3.82 -7.04
N LEU A 71 16.12 4.83 -6.66
CA LEU A 71 16.05 5.30 -5.27
C LEU A 71 15.50 4.21 -4.34
N ALA A 72 14.46 3.48 -4.75
CA ALA A 72 13.89 2.40 -3.95
C ALA A 72 14.88 1.24 -3.81
N ALA A 73 15.62 0.90 -4.87
CA ALA A 73 16.67 -0.11 -4.83
C ALA A 73 17.83 0.32 -3.92
N PHE A 74 18.24 1.59 -3.97
CA PHE A 74 19.26 2.12 -3.07
C PHE A 74 18.86 1.98 -1.60
N VAL A 75 17.63 2.39 -1.24
CA VAL A 75 17.10 2.25 0.13
C VAL A 75 17.08 0.78 0.56
N LEU A 76 16.61 -0.11 -0.32
CA LEU A 76 16.52 -1.54 -0.03
C LEU A 76 17.88 -2.19 0.20
N LEU A 77 18.88 -1.89 -0.66
CA LEU A 77 20.19 -2.54 -0.63
C LEU A 77 21.08 -2.00 0.50
N THR A 78 21.07 -0.68 0.71
CA THR A 78 21.92 -0.05 1.74
C THR A 78 21.28 -0.15 3.13
N GLY A 79 19.94 -0.17 3.19
CA GLY A 79 19.17 0.02 4.42
C GLY A 79 19.26 1.45 4.95
N CYS A 80 19.78 2.39 4.16
CA CYS A 80 19.98 3.77 4.54
C CYS A 80 18.87 4.64 3.94
N ALA A 81 18.12 5.32 4.79
CA ALA A 81 17.05 6.22 4.38
C ALA A 81 17.04 7.47 5.26
N ASN A 82 16.68 8.61 4.67
CA ASN A 82 16.43 9.86 5.36
C ASN A 82 15.09 10.45 4.89
N MET A 83 14.60 11.47 5.59
CA MET A 83 13.31 12.10 5.26
C MET A 83 13.27 12.64 3.83
N VAL A 84 14.37 13.22 3.34
CA VAL A 84 14.45 13.80 1.98
C VAL A 84 14.29 12.72 0.91
N LEU A 85 15.00 11.60 1.05
CA LEU A 85 14.99 10.48 0.13
C LEU A 85 13.61 9.80 0.10
N MET A 86 13.02 9.59 1.28
CA MET A 86 11.67 9.04 1.39
C MET A 86 10.61 9.99 0.81
N SER A 87 10.78 11.31 1.02
CA SER A 87 9.89 12.32 0.44
C SER A 87 9.98 12.34 -1.08
N LEU A 88 11.20 12.22 -1.63
CA LEU A 88 11.41 12.16 -3.08
C LEU A 88 10.76 10.91 -3.67
N LEU A 89 10.96 9.74 -3.05
CA LEU A 89 10.28 8.50 -3.45
C LEU A 89 8.76 8.65 -3.44
N TRP A 90 8.22 9.23 -2.38
CA TRP A 90 6.79 9.47 -2.23
C TRP A 90 6.27 10.44 -3.31
N LEU A 91 6.95 11.55 -3.57
CA LEU A 91 6.58 12.52 -4.61
C LEU A 91 6.61 11.94 -6.03
N LEU A 92 7.64 11.14 -6.34
CA LEU A 92 7.74 10.45 -7.64
C LEU A 92 6.56 9.49 -7.83
N TYR A 93 6.19 8.76 -6.79
CA TYR A 93 5.08 7.83 -6.86
C TYR A 93 3.72 8.54 -6.93
N LEU A 94 3.52 9.57 -6.11
CA LEU A 94 2.32 10.43 -6.15
C LEU A 94 2.10 11.02 -7.54
N SER A 95 3.19 11.42 -8.21
CA SER A 95 3.15 11.96 -9.56
C SER A 95 2.62 10.96 -10.59
N LEU A 96 2.97 9.68 -10.46
CA LEU A 96 2.47 8.60 -11.32
C LEU A 96 1.00 8.28 -11.00
N VAL A 97 0.66 8.13 -9.72
CA VAL A 97 -0.70 7.76 -9.29
C VAL A 97 -1.73 8.80 -9.75
N ASN A 98 -1.47 10.10 -9.59
CA ASN A 98 -2.42 11.15 -9.98
C ASN A 98 -2.63 11.28 -11.49
N VAL A 99 -1.70 10.75 -12.28
CA VAL A 99 -1.74 10.80 -13.74
C VAL A 99 -2.15 9.46 -14.34
N GLY A 100 -2.12 8.39 -13.55
CA GLY A 100 -2.51 7.04 -13.91
C GLY A 100 -4.00 6.83 -14.18
N GLN A 101 -4.86 7.82 -13.89
CA GLN A 101 -6.31 7.77 -14.12
C GLN A 101 -6.91 6.46 -13.55
N ILE A 102 -7.82 5.80 -14.28
CA ILE A 102 -8.51 4.57 -13.82
C ILE A 102 -7.57 3.43 -13.45
N TRP A 103 -6.38 3.38 -14.04
CA TRP A 103 -5.45 2.26 -13.89
C TRP A 103 -4.72 2.28 -12.53
N TRP A 104 -4.56 3.46 -11.91
CA TRP A 104 -3.87 3.65 -10.61
C TRP A 104 -4.84 3.97 -9.45
N VAL A 105 -6.15 3.73 -9.60
CA VAL A 105 -7.17 3.95 -8.54
C VAL A 105 -7.27 2.77 -7.56
N LEU A 106 -6.42 1.75 -7.72
CA LEU A 106 -6.48 0.52 -6.95
C LEU A 106 -6.05 0.75 -5.49
N ARG A 107 -6.62 -0.02 -4.56
CA ARG A 107 -6.46 0.19 -3.11
C ARG A 107 -5.00 0.13 -2.63
N TRP A 108 -4.17 -0.66 -3.29
CA TRP A 108 -2.75 -0.76 -2.93
C TRP A 108 -1.96 0.51 -3.32
N GLU A 109 -2.41 1.26 -4.32
CA GLU A 109 -1.78 2.53 -4.75
C GLU A 109 -1.96 3.60 -3.67
N SER A 110 -3.21 3.79 -3.22
CA SER A 110 -3.54 4.71 -2.12
C SER A 110 -2.90 4.29 -0.80
N GLN A 111 -2.96 3.00 -0.46
CA GLN A 111 -2.29 2.50 0.74
C GLN A 111 -0.76 2.70 0.68
N LEU A 112 -0.13 2.59 -0.48
CA LEU A 112 1.32 2.79 -0.62
C LEU A 112 1.68 4.25 -0.41
N LEU A 113 0.86 5.18 -0.90
CA LEU A 113 1.02 6.61 -0.63
C LEU A 113 0.83 6.95 0.86
N GLU A 114 -0.17 6.38 1.53
CA GLU A 114 -0.38 6.59 2.97
C GLU A 114 0.78 6.02 3.80
N THR A 115 1.18 4.77 3.53
CA THR A 115 2.28 4.08 4.22
C THR A 115 3.61 4.78 3.96
N GLY A 116 3.86 5.17 2.70
CA GLY A 116 5.07 5.89 2.29
C GLY A 116 5.16 7.26 2.96
N PHE A 117 4.05 8.00 3.02
CA PHE A 117 3.99 9.29 3.71
C PHE A 117 4.34 9.17 5.20
N LEU A 118 3.75 8.20 5.89
CA LEU A 118 4.12 7.93 7.30
C LEU A 118 5.58 7.48 7.42
N GLY A 119 6.07 6.71 6.46
CA GLY A 119 7.46 6.24 6.38
C GLY A 119 8.49 7.37 6.29
N ILE A 120 8.14 8.53 5.72
CA ILE A 120 9.00 9.72 5.72
C ILE A 120 9.40 10.07 7.16
N PHE A 121 8.44 10.13 8.07
CA PHE A 121 8.65 10.56 9.45
C PHE A 121 9.24 9.47 10.37
N LEU A 122 9.46 8.25 9.86
CA LEU A 122 10.24 7.23 10.57
C LEU A 122 11.75 7.44 10.39
N CYS A 123 12.17 8.14 9.33
CA CYS A 123 13.57 8.34 9.02
C CYS A 123 14.11 9.63 9.68
N PRO A 124 15.40 9.69 10.01
CA PRO A 124 16.05 10.94 10.41
C PRO A 124 16.08 11.94 9.24
N LEU A 125 16.14 13.24 9.55
CA LEU A 125 16.14 14.30 8.51
C LEU A 125 17.34 14.18 7.55
N TRP A 126 18.55 14.04 8.09
CA TRP A 126 19.79 14.14 7.30
C TRP A 126 20.68 12.89 7.36
N SER A 127 20.54 12.05 8.40
CA SER A 127 21.42 10.89 8.59
C SER A 127 21.10 9.77 7.59
N LEU A 128 22.12 9.21 6.97
CA LEU A 128 22.03 8.00 6.14
C LEU A 128 22.54 6.75 6.88
N SER A 129 22.37 6.71 8.20
CA SER A 129 22.68 5.52 9.00
C SER A 129 21.54 4.52 8.95
N ARG A 130 21.85 3.22 8.84
CA ARG A 130 20.86 2.13 8.89
C ARG A 130 20.09 2.09 10.22
N LEU A 131 20.78 2.31 11.34
CA LEU A 131 20.21 2.33 12.69
C LEU A 131 20.77 3.55 13.45
N PRO A 132 20.17 4.75 13.27
CA PRO A 132 20.58 5.94 14.00
C PRO A 132 20.29 5.78 15.50
N GLN A 133 21.32 5.71 16.34
CA GLN A 133 21.15 5.58 17.80
C GLN A 133 20.52 6.84 18.44
N GLY A 134 20.67 8.01 17.81
CA GLY A 134 20.21 9.30 18.34
C GLY A 134 18.82 9.77 17.87
N SER A 135 18.11 8.98 17.08
CA SER A 135 16.79 9.38 16.55
C SER A 135 15.77 8.26 16.70
N PRO A 136 15.24 8.03 17.92
CA PRO A 136 14.20 7.03 18.12
C PRO A 136 12.94 7.40 17.32
N PRO A 137 12.18 6.40 16.83
CA PRO A 137 10.97 6.66 16.06
C PRO A 137 9.95 7.41 16.93
N SER A 138 9.33 8.44 16.34
CA SER A 138 8.32 9.23 17.05
C SER A 138 7.12 8.35 17.42
N ARG A 139 6.69 8.45 18.69
CA ARG A 139 5.49 7.73 19.17
C ARG A 139 4.23 8.09 18.37
N ILE A 140 4.15 9.33 17.88
CA ILE A 140 3.04 9.79 17.03
C ILE A 140 3.02 8.97 15.75
N VAL A 141 4.18 8.80 15.10
CA VAL A 141 4.29 8.04 13.84
C VAL A 141 3.95 6.57 14.06
N ILE A 142 4.45 5.96 15.13
CA ILE A 142 4.10 4.58 15.51
C ILE A 142 2.58 4.43 15.71
N TRP A 143 1.94 5.36 16.41
CA TRP A 143 0.49 5.36 16.56
C TRP A 143 -0.24 5.62 15.25
N SER A 144 0.30 6.44 14.34
CA SER A 144 -0.24 6.62 13.00
C SER A 144 -0.20 5.33 12.19
N PHE A 145 0.86 4.52 12.29
CA PHE A 145 0.90 3.19 11.68
C PHE A 145 -0.12 2.23 12.30
N ARG A 146 -0.27 2.23 13.62
CA ARG A 146 -1.31 1.44 14.32
C ARG A 146 -2.72 1.85 13.89
N TRP A 147 -2.95 3.15 13.75
CA TRP A 147 -4.20 3.70 13.24
C TRP A 147 -4.42 3.34 11.77
N LEU A 148 -3.36 3.32 10.96
CA LEU A 148 -3.42 2.91 9.56
C LEU A 148 -3.90 1.46 9.45
N ILE A 149 -3.27 0.50 10.15
CA ILE A 149 -3.72 -0.90 10.12
C ILE A 149 -5.14 -1.06 10.70
N PHE A 150 -5.48 -0.32 11.76
CA PHE A 150 -6.84 -0.30 12.30
C PHE A 150 -7.86 0.07 11.22
N ARG A 151 -7.64 1.19 10.50
CA ARG A 151 -8.54 1.66 9.45
C ARG A 151 -8.60 0.69 8.26
N ILE A 152 -7.47 0.13 7.84
CA ILE A 152 -7.41 -0.81 6.72
C ILE A 152 -8.27 -2.04 7.03
N MET A 153 -8.05 -2.66 8.19
CA MET A 153 -8.75 -3.90 8.56
C MET A 153 -10.23 -3.67 8.83
N LEU A 154 -10.55 -2.63 9.61
CA LEU A 154 -11.94 -2.29 9.90
C LEU A 154 -12.69 -1.88 8.62
N GLY A 155 -12.06 -1.11 7.75
CA GLY A 155 -12.61 -0.74 6.45
C GLY A 155 -12.88 -1.95 5.55
N ALA A 156 -11.95 -2.91 5.51
CA ALA A 156 -12.10 -4.16 4.77
C ALA A 156 -13.28 -5.01 5.29
N GLY A 157 -13.44 -5.13 6.61
CA GLY A 157 -14.58 -5.86 7.18
C GLY A 157 -15.92 -5.15 6.97
N LEU A 158 -15.96 -3.83 7.15
CA LEU A 158 -17.19 -3.04 7.00
C LEU A 158 -17.69 -3.04 5.55
N ILE A 159 -16.80 -2.96 4.57
CA ILE A 159 -17.20 -3.02 3.17
C ILE A 159 -17.73 -4.40 2.78
N LYS A 160 -17.22 -5.47 3.39
CA LYS A 160 -17.74 -6.84 3.21
C LYS A 160 -19.17 -6.96 3.75
N ILE A 161 -19.41 -6.56 5.00
CA ILE A 161 -20.77 -6.57 5.60
C ILE A 161 -21.75 -5.70 4.80
N ARG A 162 -21.30 -4.54 4.31
CA ARG A 162 -22.12 -3.64 3.51
C ARG A 162 -22.37 -4.18 2.09
N GLY A 163 -21.40 -4.88 1.52
CA GLY A 163 -21.34 -5.20 0.09
C GLY A 163 -22.38 -6.20 -0.37
N ASP A 164 -22.50 -7.34 0.31
CA ASP A 164 -23.41 -8.41 -0.13
C ASP A 164 -23.93 -9.26 1.04
N ARG A 165 -25.07 -9.93 0.83
CA ARG A 165 -25.71 -10.85 1.78
C ARG A 165 -24.85 -12.07 2.08
N CYS A 166 -24.05 -12.55 1.12
CA CYS A 166 -23.19 -13.73 1.35
C CYS A 166 -22.24 -13.56 2.53
N TRP A 167 -21.82 -12.31 2.85
CA TRP A 167 -20.93 -12.05 3.99
C TRP A 167 -21.69 -12.24 5.30
N ARG A 168 -22.96 -11.83 5.34
CA ARG A 168 -23.84 -11.96 6.51
C ARG A 168 -24.33 -13.39 6.70
N GLU A 169 -24.52 -14.12 5.60
CA GLU A 169 -24.93 -15.52 5.59
C GLU A 169 -23.75 -16.51 5.70
N LEU A 170 -22.51 -16.00 5.78
CA LEU A 170 -21.25 -16.74 5.89
C LEU A 170 -20.92 -17.65 4.69
N THR A 171 -21.48 -17.38 3.52
CA THR A 171 -21.34 -18.21 2.30
C THR A 171 -20.36 -17.64 1.27
N CYS A 172 -19.79 -16.44 1.46
CA CYS A 172 -18.93 -15.86 0.42
C CYS A 172 -17.70 -16.71 0.08
N MET A 173 -17.15 -17.44 1.07
CA MET A 173 -15.97 -18.28 0.84
C MET A 173 -16.28 -19.52 -0.01
N ASP A 174 -17.55 -19.90 -0.19
CA ASP A 174 -17.96 -21.02 -1.06
C ASP A 174 -17.54 -20.76 -2.52
N TYR A 175 -17.56 -19.48 -2.95
CA TYR A 175 -17.23 -19.07 -4.33
C TYR A 175 -15.97 -18.20 -4.43
N HIS A 176 -15.38 -17.79 -3.30
CA HIS A 176 -14.26 -16.85 -3.27
C HIS A 176 -13.06 -17.37 -4.09
N TYR A 177 -12.73 -18.65 -3.94
CA TYR A 177 -11.59 -19.26 -4.60
C TYR A 177 -11.73 -19.38 -6.12
N GLU A 178 -12.97 -19.44 -6.62
CA GLU A 178 -13.28 -19.45 -8.06
C GLU A 178 -13.24 -18.04 -8.67
N THR A 179 -13.69 -17.04 -7.90
CA THR A 179 -13.97 -15.68 -8.39
C THR A 179 -12.86 -14.67 -8.12
N GLN A 180 -11.85 -15.02 -7.33
CA GLN A 180 -10.73 -14.13 -7.07
C GLN A 180 -9.89 -13.85 -8.34
N PRO A 181 -9.24 -12.66 -8.45
CA PRO A 181 -8.64 -12.23 -9.72
C PRO A 181 -7.47 -13.10 -10.21
N VAL A 182 -6.56 -13.49 -9.30
CA VAL A 182 -5.37 -14.29 -9.63
C VAL A 182 -5.26 -15.42 -8.59
N PRO A 183 -5.90 -16.58 -8.85
CA PRO A 183 -5.84 -17.72 -7.95
C PRO A 183 -4.44 -18.34 -7.93
N SER A 184 -4.06 -18.88 -6.78
CA SER A 184 -2.86 -19.70 -6.60
C SER A 184 -3.19 -21.19 -6.81
N PRO A 185 -2.20 -22.07 -7.00
CA PRO A 185 -2.44 -23.52 -7.02
C PRO A 185 -3.12 -24.04 -5.74
N ILE A 186 -2.90 -23.35 -4.61
CA ILE A 186 -3.52 -23.70 -3.32
C ILE A 186 -4.99 -23.33 -3.29
N SER A 187 -5.42 -22.29 -4.01
CA SER A 187 -6.84 -21.92 -4.13
C SER A 187 -7.70 -23.08 -4.60
N TYR A 188 -7.19 -23.89 -5.53
CA TYR A 188 -7.88 -25.08 -6.03
C TYR A 188 -8.11 -26.12 -4.93
N LEU A 189 -7.12 -26.33 -4.06
CA LEU A 189 -7.23 -27.24 -2.93
C LEU A 189 -8.19 -26.69 -1.88
N LEU A 190 -8.09 -25.39 -1.58
CA LEU A 190 -8.97 -24.73 -0.62
C LEU A 190 -10.43 -24.76 -1.07
N HIS A 191 -10.71 -24.52 -2.35
CA HIS A 191 -12.06 -24.60 -2.93
C HIS A 191 -12.73 -25.97 -2.76
N ARG A 192 -11.94 -27.05 -2.69
CA ARG A 192 -12.44 -28.42 -2.50
C ARG A 192 -12.74 -28.75 -1.03
N SER A 193 -12.53 -27.81 -0.12
CA SER A 193 -12.82 -27.98 1.30
C SER A 193 -14.33 -28.09 1.54
N PRO A 194 -14.77 -28.74 2.63
CA PRO A 194 -16.19 -28.86 2.93
C PRO A 194 -16.81 -27.51 3.29
N TRP A 195 -18.10 -27.33 3.03
CA TRP A 195 -18.85 -26.08 3.26
C TRP A 195 -18.69 -25.50 4.68
N TRP A 196 -18.58 -26.34 5.71
CA TRP A 196 -18.43 -25.85 7.09
C TRP A 196 -17.08 -25.14 7.29
N PHE A 197 -16.05 -25.54 6.54
CA PHE A 197 -14.74 -24.89 6.55
C PHE A 197 -14.86 -23.48 5.96
N HIS A 198 -15.54 -23.32 4.82
CA HIS A 198 -15.78 -22.00 4.21
C HIS A 198 -16.58 -21.05 5.09
N ARG A 199 -17.55 -21.56 5.85
CA ARG A 199 -18.25 -20.75 6.85
C ARG A 199 -17.32 -20.29 7.99
N LEU A 200 -16.44 -21.17 8.46
CA LEU A 200 -15.43 -20.81 9.46
C LEU A 200 -14.43 -19.79 8.91
N GLU A 201 -14.01 -19.91 7.65
CA GLU A 201 -13.16 -18.92 6.99
C GLU A 201 -13.85 -17.55 6.92
N THR A 202 -15.13 -17.53 6.53
CA THR A 202 -15.90 -16.28 6.48
C THR A 202 -16.04 -15.67 7.88
N LEU A 203 -16.33 -16.47 8.90
CA LEU A 203 -16.39 -16.00 10.28
C LEU A 203 -15.02 -15.50 10.77
N GLY A 204 -13.95 -16.22 10.46
CA GLY A 204 -12.57 -15.84 10.79
C GLY A 204 -12.18 -14.51 10.18
N ASN A 205 -12.55 -14.26 8.91
CA ASN A 205 -12.40 -12.95 8.26
C ASN A 205 -13.09 -11.86 9.08
N HIS A 206 -14.35 -12.04 9.47
CA HIS A 206 -15.08 -11.06 10.27
C HIS A 206 -14.40 -10.78 11.61
N VAL A 207 -13.92 -11.82 12.31
CA VAL A 207 -13.22 -11.64 13.58
C VAL A 207 -11.93 -10.85 13.39
N LEU A 208 -11.10 -11.23 12.42
CA LEU A 208 -9.80 -10.60 12.15
C LEU A 208 -9.92 -9.16 11.63
N GLU A 209 -10.99 -8.86 10.89
CA GLU A 209 -11.20 -7.55 10.28
C GLU A 209 -12.05 -6.60 11.14
N LEU A 210 -12.98 -7.10 11.96
CA LEU A 210 -13.92 -6.26 12.71
C LEU A 210 -13.70 -6.29 14.21
N VAL A 211 -13.16 -7.36 14.79
CA VAL A 211 -12.98 -7.48 16.24
C VAL A 211 -11.53 -7.21 16.61
N VAL A 212 -10.60 -7.91 15.96
CA VAL A 212 -9.17 -7.84 16.27
C VAL A 212 -8.61 -6.41 16.20
N PRO A 213 -8.99 -5.51 15.27
CA PRO A 213 -8.47 -4.14 15.25
C PRO A 213 -8.62 -3.40 16.59
N PHE A 214 -9.69 -3.65 17.35
CA PHE A 214 -9.92 -3.02 18.65
C PHE A 214 -8.92 -3.45 19.72
N PHE A 215 -8.17 -4.54 19.51
CA PHE A 215 -7.12 -5.00 20.43
C PHE A 215 -5.99 -3.97 20.60
N LEU A 216 -5.81 -3.07 19.63
CA LEU A 216 -4.88 -1.94 19.73
C LEU A 216 -5.20 -1.01 20.91
N LEU A 217 -6.46 -0.96 21.35
CA LEU A 217 -6.92 -0.12 22.46
C LEU A 217 -6.83 -0.83 23.82
N LEU A 218 -6.59 -2.15 23.84
CA LEU A 218 -6.66 -3.00 25.03
C LEU A 218 -5.28 -3.22 25.70
N GLY A 219 -4.31 -2.36 25.41
CA GLY A 219 -2.98 -2.36 26.03
C GLY A 219 -1.94 -3.22 25.31
N ARG A 220 -0.76 -3.37 25.93
CA ARG A 220 0.45 -3.92 25.30
C ARG A 220 0.26 -5.34 24.74
N ARG A 221 -0.21 -6.28 25.56
CA ARG A 221 -0.34 -7.70 25.16
C ARG A 221 -1.30 -7.88 24.00
N MET A 222 -2.40 -7.14 24.02
CA MET A 222 -3.41 -7.18 22.96
C MET A 222 -2.92 -6.52 21.67
N SER A 223 -2.12 -5.45 21.77
CA SER A 223 -1.42 -4.87 20.60
C SER A 223 -0.47 -5.89 19.95
N LEU A 224 0.32 -6.64 20.73
CA LEU A 224 1.20 -7.68 20.19
C LEU A 224 0.39 -8.78 19.49
N LEU A 225 -0.69 -9.25 20.14
CA LEU A 225 -1.59 -10.25 19.57
C LEU A 225 -2.24 -9.74 18.27
N HIS A 226 -2.66 -8.48 18.23
CA HIS A 226 -3.17 -7.83 17.02
C HIS A 226 -2.14 -7.92 15.89
N GLY A 227 -0.92 -7.43 16.11
CA GLY A 227 0.13 -7.45 15.08
C GLY A 227 0.39 -8.85 14.53
N LEU A 228 0.45 -9.85 15.42
CA LEU A 228 0.67 -11.25 15.04
C LEU A 228 -0.49 -11.80 14.21
N LEU A 229 -1.74 -11.62 14.68
CA LEU A 229 -2.93 -12.10 13.99
C LEU A 229 -3.08 -11.44 12.62
N GLN A 230 -2.82 -10.14 12.50
CA GLN A 230 -2.87 -9.44 11.22
C GLN A 230 -1.81 -9.93 10.24
N ILE A 231 -0.57 -10.11 10.69
CA ILE A 231 0.50 -10.66 9.83
C ILE A 231 0.15 -12.07 9.37
N LEU A 232 -0.28 -12.94 10.29
CA LEU A 232 -0.68 -14.31 9.94
C LEU A 232 -1.83 -14.32 8.93
N PHE A 233 -2.83 -13.46 9.14
CA PHE A 233 -3.95 -13.31 8.22
C PHE A 233 -3.50 -12.89 6.81
N GLN A 234 -2.63 -11.88 6.70
CA GLN A 234 -2.09 -11.45 5.41
C GLN A 234 -1.26 -12.56 4.72
N VAL A 235 -0.49 -13.34 5.49
CA VAL A 235 0.27 -14.48 4.95
C VAL A 235 -0.66 -15.55 4.38
N LEU A 236 -1.73 -15.89 5.11
CA LEU A 236 -2.74 -16.84 4.62
C LEU A 236 -3.39 -16.36 3.32
N LEU A 237 -3.73 -15.06 3.24
CA LEU A 237 -4.28 -14.47 2.01
C LEU A 237 -3.30 -14.52 0.84
N ILE A 238 -2.00 -14.32 1.06
CA ILE A 238 -0.96 -14.43 0.02
C ILE A 238 -0.85 -15.87 -0.49
N ILE A 239 -0.91 -16.85 0.41
CA ILE A 239 -0.85 -18.27 0.06
C ILE A 239 -2.09 -18.67 -0.74
N SER A 240 -3.26 -18.17 -0.33
CA SER A 240 -4.55 -18.53 -0.91
C SER A 240 -4.86 -17.82 -2.23
N GLY A 241 -4.18 -16.72 -2.54
CA GLY A 241 -4.40 -15.95 -3.78
C GLY A 241 -3.49 -14.73 -3.90
N ASN A 242 -3.36 -14.20 -5.13
CA ASN A 242 -2.52 -13.03 -5.38
C ASN A 242 -3.35 -11.75 -5.51
N LEU A 243 -3.27 -10.89 -4.48
CA LEU A 243 -3.88 -9.56 -4.45
C LEU A 243 -2.84 -8.46 -4.72
N SER A 244 -1.90 -8.71 -5.63
CA SER A 244 -0.75 -7.84 -5.88
C SER A 244 0.09 -7.66 -4.60
N PHE A 245 0.66 -6.48 -4.38
CA PHE A 245 1.44 -6.15 -3.20
C PHE A 245 0.61 -5.65 -2.01
N LEU A 246 -0.73 -5.69 -2.09
CA LEU A 246 -1.62 -5.20 -1.04
C LEU A 246 -1.37 -5.89 0.31
N ASN A 247 -1.37 -7.21 0.32
CA ASN A 247 -1.22 -7.99 1.56
C ASN A 247 0.15 -7.73 2.21
N TRP A 248 1.20 -7.67 1.39
CA TRP A 248 2.56 -7.33 1.82
C TRP A 248 2.61 -5.94 2.45
N LEU A 249 1.95 -4.97 1.83
CA LEU A 249 1.89 -3.61 2.32
C LEU A 249 1.08 -3.49 3.62
N THR A 250 0.07 -4.33 3.82
CA THR A 250 -0.73 -4.38 5.06
C THR A 250 0.03 -4.99 6.24
N MET A 251 1.02 -5.85 5.97
CA MET A 251 1.92 -6.35 7.02
C MET A 251 2.80 -5.25 7.60
N VAL A 252 3.24 -4.27 6.80
CA VAL A 252 4.14 -3.18 7.23
C VAL A 252 3.60 -2.41 8.45
N PRO A 253 2.38 -1.82 8.44
CA PRO A 253 1.85 -1.12 9.61
C PRO A 253 1.58 -2.06 10.80
N SER A 254 1.38 -3.36 10.56
CA SER A 254 1.22 -4.36 11.63
C SER A 254 2.50 -4.53 12.45
N ILE A 255 3.68 -4.31 11.86
CA ILE A 255 4.98 -4.35 12.56
C ILE A 255 5.06 -3.29 13.66
N ALA A 256 4.38 -2.15 13.51
CA ALA A 256 4.34 -1.08 14.52
C ALA A 256 3.62 -1.49 15.83
N CYS A 257 2.98 -2.66 15.85
CA CYS A 257 2.35 -3.22 17.04
C CYS A 257 3.35 -3.87 18.00
N PHE A 258 4.54 -4.23 17.50
CA PHE A 258 5.61 -4.88 18.27
C PHE A 258 6.52 -3.84 18.92
N ASP A 259 7.01 -4.16 20.12
CA ASP A 259 7.97 -3.33 20.86
C ASP A 259 9.37 -3.97 20.89
N ASP A 260 10.39 -3.18 21.21
CA ASP A 260 11.78 -3.63 21.18
C ASP A 260 12.01 -4.86 22.08
N ALA A 261 11.30 -4.96 23.20
CA ALA A 261 11.37 -6.12 24.07
C ALA A 261 10.80 -7.40 23.42
N SER A 262 9.74 -7.29 22.62
CA SER A 262 9.19 -8.44 21.87
C SER A 262 10.07 -8.86 20.70
N LEU A 263 10.77 -7.90 20.08
CA LEU A 263 11.65 -8.15 18.93
C LEU A 263 13.11 -8.38 19.32
N GLY A 264 13.47 -8.21 20.60
CA GLY A 264 14.85 -8.29 21.09
C GLY A 264 15.53 -9.63 20.83
N LEU A 265 14.77 -10.71 20.67
CA LEU A 265 15.30 -12.03 20.27
C LEU A 265 15.86 -12.05 18.83
N LEU A 266 15.36 -11.18 17.95
CA LEU A 266 15.76 -11.10 16.55
C LEU A 266 17.01 -10.24 16.33
N PHE A 267 17.34 -9.39 17.30
CA PHE A 267 18.49 -8.49 17.23
C PHE A 267 19.52 -8.93 18.27
N GLY A 268 20.70 -9.36 17.82
CA GLY A 268 21.77 -9.77 18.73
C GLY A 268 22.12 -8.65 19.72
N SER A 269 22.39 -9.02 20.97
CA SER A 269 22.92 -8.12 22.01
C SER A 269 24.18 -7.44 21.48
N ARG A 270 24.09 -6.16 21.12
CA ARG A 270 25.25 -5.29 20.86
C ARG A 270 25.34 -4.26 21.96
#